data_AF-A0A7G9GE10-F1
#
_entry.id   AF-A0A7G9GE10-F1
#
_cell.length_a   1.000
_cell.length_b   1.000
_cell.length_c   1.000
_cell.angle_alpha   90.00
_cell.angle_beta   90.00
_cell.angle_gamma   90.00
#
_symmetry.space_group_name_H-M   'P 1'
#
loop_
_entity.id
_entity.type
_entity.pdbx_description
1 polymer ?
#
loop_
_entity_poly.entity_id
_entity_poly.type
_entity_poly.pdbx_seq_one_letter_code
_entity_poly.pdbx_strand_id
1 'polypeptide(L)'
;MFYWMYDYPEKIHQLMELVTEALIRWAKLQKEAIGEPLDCCAGDQGVYVPEGIGIWLSDDDTVIMSPALYEEFVIPYNERIMKAFGGGIIHWCGCANQRYPEDLSWVHTCRLPLHSL
;
A
#
# COMPACT_ATOMS: atom_id res chain seq x y z
N MET A 1 5.11 16.70 -2.80
CA MET A 1 3.73 16.31 -2.45
C MET A 1 3.34 16.78 -1.04
N PHE A 2 4.19 16.60 -0.03
CA PHE A 2 3.85 16.91 1.37
C PHE A 2 3.45 18.37 1.65
N TYR A 3 4.10 19.36 1.04
CA TYR A 3 3.66 20.76 1.17
C TYR A 3 2.22 20.98 0.67
N TRP A 4 1.82 20.28 -0.40
CA TRP A 4 0.47 20.40 -0.94
C TRP A 4 -0.59 19.69 -0.10
N MET A 5 -0.18 18.74 0.76
CA MET A 5 -1.09 18.17 1.77
C MET A 5 -1.48 19.23 2.80
N TYR A 6 -0.61 20.21 3.08
CA TYR A 6 -0.94 21.36 3.94
C TYR A 6 -1.65 22.48 3.17
N ASP A 7 -1.14 22.84 2.00
CA ASP A 7 -1.61 24.02 1.26
C ASP A 7 -2.90 23.76 0.47
N TYR A 8 -3.13 22.51 0.05
CA TYR A 8 -4.22 22.11 -0.85
C TYR A 8 -4.79 20.71 -0.51
N PRO A 9 -5.21 20.45 0.75
CA PRO A 9 -5.61 19.12 1.21
C PRO A 9 -6.73 18.52 0.35
N GLU A 10 -7.75 19.29 -0.04
CA GLU A 10 -8.87 18.75 -0.82
C GLU A 10 -8.41 18.28 -2.21
N LYS A 11 -7.44 18.97 -2.82
CA LYS A 11 -6.90 18.58 -4.13
C LYS A 11 -6.07 17.31 -4.04
N ILE A 12 -5.33 17.13 -2.95
CA ILE A 12 -4.60 15.88 -2.72
C ILE A 12 -5.57 14.74 -2.49
N HIS A 13 -6.65 14.92 -1.73
CA HIS A 13 -7.68 13.89 -1.58
C HIS A 13 -8.34 13.51 -2.92
N GLN A 14 -8.61 14.49 -3.79
CA GLN A 14 -9.11 14.21 -5.16
C GLN A 14 -8.11 13.42 -6.00
N LEU A 15 -6.81 13.74 -5.89
CA LEU A 15 -5.76 12.99 -6.57
C LEU A 15 -5.66 11.56 -6.04
N MET A 16 -5.65 11.39 -4.72
CA MET A 16 -5.57 10.08 -4.07
C MET A 16 -6.78 9.22 -4.45
N GLU A 17 -7.98 9.79 -4.51
CA GLU A 17 -9.18 9.09 -5.01
C GLU A 17 -8.96 8.53 -6.43
N LEU A 18 -8.47 9.36 -7.34
CA LEU A 18 -8.22 8.97 -8.72
C LEU A 18 -7.17 7.86 -8.82
N VAL A 19 -6.06 8.00 -8.08
CA VAL A 19 -4.95 7.03 -8.09
C VAL A 19 -5.40 5.70 -7.48
N THR A 20 -6.14 5.72 -6.37
CA THR A 20 -6.69 4.52 -5.74
C THR A 20 -7.62 3.76 -6.69
N GLU A 21 -8.56 4.45 -7.33
CA GLU A 21 -9.47 3.82 -8.29
C GLU A 21 -8.73 3.27 -9.51
N ALA A 22 -7.75 4.02 -10.03
CA ALA A 22 -6.93 3.57 -11.15
C ALA A 22 -6.12 2.32 -10.79
N LEU A 23 -5.50 2.30 -9.60
CA LEU A 23 -4.70 1.16 -9.14
C LEU A 23 -5.55 -0.09 -8.95
N ILE A 24 -6.71 0.02 -8.29
CA ILE A 24 -7.61 -1.12 -8.09
C ILE A 24 -8.05 -1.70 -9.44
N ARG A 25 -8.43 -0.85 -10.41
CA ARG A 25 -8.84 -1.31 -11.74
C ARG A 25 -7.67 -1.96 -12.48
N TRP A 26 -6.51 -1.34 -12.44
CA TRP A 26 -5.32 -1.84 -13.11
C TRP A 26 -4.88 -3.20 -12.57
N ALA A 27 -4.81 -3.36 -11.25
CA ALA A 27 -4.44 -4.63 -10.63
C ALA A 27 -5.47 -5.74 -10.93
N LYS A 28 -6.78 -5.44 -10.92
CA LYS A 28 -7.81 -6.41 -11.34
C LYS A 28 -7.62 -6.88 -12.79
N LEU A 29 -7.31 -5.95 -13.71
CA LEU A 29 -7.05 -6.28 -15.11
C LEU A 29 -5.81 -7.15 -15.28
N GLN A 30 -4.74 -6.87 -14.55
CA GLN A 30 -3.52 -7.71 -14.58
C GLN A 30 -3.83 -9.13 -14.12
N LYS A 31 -4.53 -9.28 -12.99
CA LYS A 31 -4.92 -10.57 -12.43
C LYS A 31 -5.80 -11.38 -13.38
N GLU A 32 -6.80 -10.74 -13.97
CA GLU A 32 -7.66 -11.35 -14.98
C GLU A 32 -6.84 -11.82 -16.18
N ALA A 33 -5.90 -11.00 -16.68
CA ALA A 33 -5.08 -11.33 -17.84
C ALA A 33 -4.17 -12.54 -17.63
N ILE A 34 -3.73 -12.81 -16.38
CA ILE A 34 -2.87 -13.95 -16.05
C ILE A 34 -3.61 -15.11 -15.38
N GLY A 35 -4.92 -14.97 -15.13
CA GLY A 35 -5.73 -15.96 -14.42
C GLY A 35 -5.41 -16.09 -12.92
N GLU A 36 -4.85 -15.06 -12.28
CA GLU A 36 -4.55 -15.05 -10.85
C GLU A 36 -5.82 -14.69 -10.05
N PRO A 37 -6.17 -15.45 -8.99
CA PRO A 37 -7.26 -15.07 -8.09
C PRO A 37 -7.05 -13.68 -7.45
N LEU A 38 -8.14 -12.99 -7.11
CA LEU A 38 -8.07 -11.65 -6.54
C LEU A 38 -7.40 -11.59 -5.17
N ASP A 39 -7.43 -12.68 -4.41
CA ASP A 39 -6.92 -12.85 -3.05
C ASP A 39 -5.59 -13.62 -3.00
N CYS A 40 -4.93 -13.75 -4.16
CA CYS A 40 -3.61 -14.31 -4.31
C CYS A 40 -2.66 -13.26 -4.88
N CYS A 41 -1.41 -13.27 -4.47
CA CYS A 41 -0.38 -12.40 -5.01
C CYS A 41 0.93 -13.18 -5.06
N ALA A 42 1.51 -13.34 -6.24
CA ALA A 42 2.93 -13.66 -6.34
C ALA A 42 3.70 -12.47 -5.78
N GLY A 43 4.18 -12.58 -4.54
CA GLY A 43 4.84 -11.49 -3.83
C GLY A 43 6.00 -10.90 -4.62
N ASP A 44 6.23 -9.60 -4.45
CA ASP A 44 7.39 -8.96 -5.03
C ASP A 44 8.67 -9.54 -4.39
N GLN A 45 9.80 -9.46 -5.11
CA GLN A 45 11.13 -9.82 -4.61
C GLN A 45 11.29 -11.29 -4.18
N GLY A 46 10.45 -12.19 -4.68
CA GLY A 46 10.55 -13.64 -4.43
C GLY A 46 10.04 -14.07 -3.04
N VAL A 47 9.25 -13.24 -2.38
CA VAL A 47 8.68 -13.53 -1.06
C VAL A 47 7.40 -14.36 -1.20
N TYR A 48 7.29 -15.41 -0.38
CA TYR A 48 6.05 -16.20 -0.29
C TYR A 48 4.94 -15.37 0.38
N VAL A 49 3.77 -15.38 -0.24
CA VAL A 49 2.60 -14.65 0.24
C VAL A 49 1.52 -15.67 0.65
N PRO A 50 1.02 -15.62 1.90
CA PRO A 50 -0.06 -16.50 2.36
C PRO A 50 -1.37 -16.31 1.58
N GLU A 51 -2.26 -17.32 1.63
CA GLU A 51 -3.62 -17.20 1.10
C GLU A 51 -4.38 -16.03 1.76
N GLY A 52 -5.26 -15.38 0.99
CA GLY A 52 -6.03 -14.21 1.44
C GLY A 52 -5.33 -12.88 1.25
N ILE A 53 -4.13 -12.86 0.64
CA ILE A 53 -3.34 -11.66 0.37
C ILE A 53 -3.24 -11.47 -1.14
N GLY A 54 -3.99 -10.51 -1.67
CA GLY A 54 -4.13 -10.33 -3.10
C GLY A 54 -3.33 -9.19 -3.71
N ILE A 55 -2.65 -8.36 -2.92
CA ILE A 55 -1.86 -7.25 -3.46
C ILE A 55 -0.63 -6.93 -2.62
N TRP A 56 0.38 -6.40 -3.30
CA TRP A 56 1.62 -5.91 -2.70
C TRP A 56 1.79 -4.43 -3.06
N LEU A 57 1.99 -3.57 -2.07
CA LEU A 57 2.24 -2.14 -2.25
C LEU A 57 3.64 -1.77 -1.75
N SER A 58 4.34 -0.95 -2.52
CA SER A 58 5.58 -0.29 -2.11
C SER A 58 5.28 1.14 -1.69
N ASP A 59 5.36 1.40 -0.39
CA ASP A 59 5.07 2.68 0.25
C ASP A 59 6.38 3.33 0.74
N ASP A 60 7.32 3.58 -0.17
CA ASP A 60 8.67 4.03 0.21
C ASP A 60 8.69 5.45 0.78
N ASP A 61 7.74 6.31 0.37
CA ASP A 61 7.63 7.69 0.84
C ASP A 61 7.23 7.76 2.33
N THR A 62 6.67 6.68 2.90
CA THR A 62 6.32 6.64 4.31
C THR A 62 7.52 6.94 5.21
N VAL A 63 8.76 6.60 4.84
CA VAL A 63 9.94 6.88 5.68
C VAL A 63 10.20 8.37 5.94
N ILE A 64 9.74 9.24 5.05
CA ILE A 64 9.99 10.70 5.09
C ILE A 64 8.73 11.52 5.41
N MET A 65 7.58 10.87 5.58
CA MET A 65 6.31 11.52 5.90
C MET A 65 6.15 11.73 7.42
N SER A 66 5.32 12.68 7.88
CA SER A 66 4.95 12.72 9.31
C SER A 66 3.84 11.69 9.60
N PRO A 67 3.69 11.18 10.84
CA PRO A 67 2.61 10.25 11.17
C PRO A 67 1.22 10.82 10.87
N ALA A 68 0.98 12.10 11.17
CA ALA A 68 -0.31 12.75 10.92
C ALA A 68 -0.66 12.83 9.41
N LEU A 69 0.31 13.17 8.56
CA LEU A 69 0.09 13.18 7.12
C LEU A 69 -0.16 11.77 6.57
N TYR A 70 0.54 10.77 7.12
CA TYR A 70 0.36 9.38 6.71
C TYR A 70 -1.04 8.85 7.07
N GLU A 71 -1.49 9.16 8.29
CA GLU A 71 -2.83 8.82 8.76
C GLU A 71 -3.94 9.45 7.91
N GLU A 72 -3.81 10.72 7.54
CA GLU A 72 -4.82 11.42 6.76
C GLU A 72 -4.81 11.07 5.26
N PHE A 73 -3.62 11.08 4.65
CA PHE A 73 -3.49 11.04 3.19
C PHE A 73 -3.12 9.68 2.62
N VAL A 74 -2.79 8.68 3.44
CA VAL A 74 -2.34 7.36 2.95
C VAL A 74 -3.21 6.22 3.47
N ILE A 75 -3.40 6.11 4.79
CA ILE A 75 -4.10 4.97 5.41
C ILE A 75 -5.48 4.70 4.78
N PRO A 76 -6.38 5.69 4.58
CA PRO A 76 -7.73 5.43 4.06
C PRO A 76 -7.71 4.85 2.64
N TYR A 77 -6.71 5.22 1.85
CA TYR A 77 -6.56 4.81 0.47
C TYR A 77 -5.93 3.41 0.36
N ASN A 78 -4.87 3.17 1.13
CA ASN A 78 -4.27 1.83 1.25
C ASN A 78 -5.30 0.83 1.77
N GLU A 79 -6.11 1.19 2.77
CA GLU A 79 -7.16 0.31 3.31
C GLU A 79 -8.18 -0.08 2.24
N ARG A 80 -8.63 0.87 1.41
CA ARG A 80 -9.54 0.59 0.28
C ARG A 80 -8.93 -0.35 -0.74
N ILE A 81 -7.65 -0.16 -1.06
CA ILE A 81 -6.91 -1.04 -1.96
C ILE A 81 -6.88 -2.45 -1.36
N MET A 82 -6.43 -2.61 -0.11
CA MET A 82 -6.32 -3.93 0.52
C MET A 82 -7.66 -4.66 0.58
N LYS A 83 -8.74 -3.97 0.95
CA LYS A 83 -10.10 -4.54 0.95
C LYS A 83 -10.54 -5.07 -0.41
N ALA A 84 -10.09 -4.46 -1.51
CA ALA A 84 -10.42 -4.90 -2.86
C ALA A 84 -9.75 -6.22 -3.27
N PHE A 85 -8.75 -6.68 -2.52
CA PHE A 85 -7.91 -7.85 -2.81
C PHE A 85 -7.84 -8.85 -1.63
N GLY A 86 -8.79 -8.79 -0.68
CA GLY A 86 -8.85 -9.69 0.48
C GLY A 86 -7.84 -9.38 1.60
N GLY A 87 -6.87 -8.53 1.32
CA GLY A 87 -5.75 -8.19 2.19
C GLY A 87 -4.56 -7.77 1.34
N GLY A 88 -3.47 -7.36 1.97
CA GLY A 88 -2.27 -7.00 1.24
C GLY A 88 -1.02 -6.93 2.08
N ILE A 89 0.11 -6.86 1.37
CA ILE A 89 1.41 -6.58 1.94
C ILE A 89 1.76 -5.13 1.67
N ILE A 90 2.26 -4.44 2.68
CA ILE A 90 2.94 -3.15 2.49
C ILE A 90 4.43 -3.35 2.75
N HIS A 91 5.21 -2.95 1.77
CA HIS A 91 6.66 -2.88 1.81
C HIS A 91 7.11 -1.41 1.81
N TRP A 92 8.19 -1.12 2.50
CA TRP A 92 8.89 0.15 2.37
C TRP A 92 10.39 -0.08 2.56
N CYS A 93 11.20 0.65 1.80
CA CYS A 93 12.63 0.74 2.03
C CYS A 93 12.89 1.60 3.27
N GLY A 94 13.86 1.22 4.14
CA GLY A 94 14.27 2.04 5.28
C GLY A 94 13.50 1.79 6.59
N CYS A 95 13.28 2.83 7.39
CA CYS A 95 12.66 2.73 8.73
C CYS A 95 11.41 3.62 8.85
N ALA A 96 10.25 2.98 8.83
CA ALA A 96 8.96 3.65 8.98
C ALA A 96 8.06 3.06 10.08
N ASN A 97 8.60 2.23 10.98
CA ASN A 97 7.85 1.49 11.99
C ASN A 97 6.87 2.36 12.81
N GLN A 98 7.22 3.62 13.04
CA GLN A 98 6.44 4.58 13.83
C GLN A 98 5.27 5.24 13.08
N ARG A 99 4.94 4.76 11.87
CA ARG A 99 3.87 5.33 11.02
C ARG A 99 2.72 4.37 10.75
N TYR A 100 2.94 3.08 10.97
CA TYR A 100 1.89 2.08 10.86
C TYR A 100 1.30 1.86 12.25
N PRO A 101 0.01 2.14 12.46
CA PRO A 101 -0.62 1.84 13.73
C PRO A 101 -0.66 0.32 13.96
N GLU A 102 -0.49 -0.12 15.21
CA GLU A 102 -0.35 -1.54 15.57
C GLU A 102 -1.63 -2.36 15.33
N ASP A 103 -2.76 -1.71 15.09
CA ASP A 103 -4.10 -2.31 14.96
C ASP A 103 -4.53 -2.61 13.51
N LEU A 104 -3.63 -2.51 12.54
CA LEU A 104 -3.90 -2.87 11.14
C LEU A 104 -3.84 -4.39 10.91
N SER A 105 -4.81 -5.13 11.46
CA SER A 105 -4.87 -6.61 11.38
C SER A 105 -4.98 -7.18 9.95
N TRP A 106 -5.20 -6.32 8.95
CA TRP A 106 -5.39 -6.67 7.53
C TRP A 106 -4.16 -6.39 6.67
N VAL A 107 -3.07 -5.87 7.27
CA VAL A 107 -1.83 -5.53 6.59
C VAL A 107 -0.70 -6.41 7.13
N HIS A 108 -0.09 -7.19 6.25
CA HIS A 108 1.18 -7.82 6.54
C HIS A 108 2.30 -6.86 6.13
N THR A 109 3.25 -6.61 7.03
CA THR A 109 4.40 -5.76 6.70
C THR A 109 5.59 -6.64 6.33
N CYS A 110 6.18 -6.40 5.15
CA CYS A 110 7.39 -7.08 4.72
C CYS A 110 8.58 -6.13 4.83
N ARG A 111 9.41 -6.36 5.86
CA ARG A 111 10.66 -5.62 6.06
C ARG A 111 11.83 -6.47 5.57
N LEU A 112 12.40 -6.13 4.42
CA LEU A 112 13.70 -6.66 4.05
C LEU A 112 14.79 -5.86 4.77
N PRO A 113 15.76 -6.52 5.44
CA PRO A 113 16.92 -5.82 5.99
C PRO A 113 17.74 -5.20 4.84
N LEU A 114 18.21 -3.96 5.03
CA LEU A 114 19.05 -3.22 4.07
C LEU A 114 20.42 -3.87 3.78
N HIS A 115 20.68 -5.08 4.27
CA HIS A 115 21.96 -5.77 4.16
C HIS A 115 21.77 -7.25 3.82
N SER A 116 21.42 -7.52 2.56
CA SER A 116 21.65 -8.83 1.94
C SER A 116 21.49 -8.73 0.42
N LEU A 117 22.45 -8.03 -0.20
CA LEU A 117 22.93 -8.25 -1.56
C LEU A 117 24.42 -8.54 -1.48
#